data_AF-A0A2E2VZ70-F1
#
_entry.id   AF-A0A2E2VZ70-F1
#
_cell.length_a   1.000
_cell.length_b   1.000
_cell.length_c   1.000
_cell.angle_alpha   90.00
_cell.angle_beta   90.00
_cell.angle_gamma   90.00
#
_symmetry.space_group_name_H-M   'P 1'
#
loop_
_entity.id
_entity.type
_entity.pdbx_description
1 polymer ?
#
loop_
_entity_poly.entity_id
_entity_poly.type
_entity_poly.pdbx_seq_one_letter_code
_entity_poly.pdbx_strand_id
1 'polypeptide(L)'
;MSDWEQFESDTENAPISQKIEELKERKRKQEDNAKAIEKLEADLVAEFPEEFGEQTRVYGKDVVTINRQERFHWDQDILEELFKSGKLPAHIKKRLTVEKRTFQKLTETEQKELQPALTRKPGPISVKLTRSS
;
A
#
# COMPACT_ATOMS: atom_id res chain seq x y z
N MET A 1 -39.67 -33.11 22.14
CA MET A 1 -38.53 -32.49 21.46
C MET A 1 -39.11 -31.80 20.24
N SER A 2 -38.82 -30.51 20.08
CA SER A 2 -39.35 -29.68 19.00
C SER A 2 -38.74 -30.13 17.67
N ASP A 3 -39.51 -30.13 16.58
CA ASP A 3 -39.00 -30.46 15.23
C ASP A 3 -37.75 -29.64 14.84
N TRP A 4 -37.58 -28.47 15.46
CA TRP A 4 -36.38 -27.62 15.36
C TRP A 4 -35.13 -28.19 16.04
N GLU A 5 -35.26 -28.79 17.22
CA GLU A 5 -34.12 -29.41 17.95
C GLU A 5 -33.58 -30.63 17.17
N GLN A 6 -34.46 -31.36 16.49
CA GLN A 6 -34.08 -32.50 15.68
C GLN A 6 -33.38 -32.08 14.38
N PHE A 7 -33.87 -31.04 13.71
CA PHE A 7 -33.22 -30.45 12.54
C PHE A 7 -31.84 -29.85 12.86
N GLU A 8 -31.68 -29.18 14.00
CA GLU A 8 -30.37 -28.68 14.46
C GLU A 8 -29.40 -29.84 14.71
N SER A 9 -29.86 -30.92 15.36
CA SER A 9 -29.01 -32.10 15.62
C SER A 9 -28.60 -32.85 14.34
N ASP A 10 -29.49 -32.94 13.35
CA ASP A 10 -29.26 -33.61 12.07
C ASP A 10 -28.30 -32.79 11.18
N THR A 11 -28.36 -31.46 11.28
CA THR A 11 -27.46 -30.55 10.54
C THR A 11 -26.09 -30.41 11.21
N GLU A 12 -26.01 -30.46 12.54
CA GLU A 12 -24.75 -30.41 13.30
C GLU A 12 -23.87 -31.65 13.04
N ASN A 13 -24.49 -32.83 12.91
CA ASN A 13 -23.79 -34.09 12.62
C ASN A 13 -23.59 -34.38 11.12
N ALA A 14 -24.00 -33.47 10.23
CA ALA A 14 -23.83 -33.65 8.81
C ALA A 14 -22.33 -33.74 8.44
N PRO A 15 -21.93 -34.63 7.50
CA PRO A 15 -20.54 -34.73 7.05
C PRO A 15 -19.93 -33.42 6.53
N ILE A 16 -20.78 -32.46 6.14
CA ILE A 16 -20.35 -31.13 5.70
C ILE A 16 -19.96 -30.21 6.87
N SER A 17 -20.51 -30.41 8.07
CA SER A 17 -20.24 -29.59 9.25
C SER A 17 -18.78 -29.73 9.69
N GLN A 18 -18.21 -30.92 9.60
CA GLN A 18 -16.77 -31.15 9.80
C GLN A 18 -15.91 -30.36 8.80
N LYS A 19 -16.32 -30.31 7.52
CA LYS A 19 -15.60 -29.54 6.48
C LYS A 19 -15.72 -28.03 6.69
N ILE A 20 -16.86 -27.55 7.19
CA ILE A 20 -17.08 -26.14 7.52
C ILE A 20 -16.17 -25.73 8.68
N GLU A 21 -16.09 -26.53 9.74
CA GLU A 21 -15.21 -26.26 10.87
C GLU A 21 -13.72 -26.30 10.47
N GLU A 22 -13.32 -27.29 9.66
CA GLU A 22 -11.95 -27.35 9.11
C GLU A 22 -11.62 -26.11 8.24
N LEU A 23 -12.58 -25.62 7.45
CA LEU A 23 -12.40 -24.39 6.65
C LEU A 23 -12.26 -23.15 7.55
N LYS A 24 -13.08 -23.03 8.60
CA LYS A 24 -12.99 -21.93 9.58
C LYS A 24 -11.63 -21.94 10.27
N GLU A 25 -11.17 -23.10 10.71
CA GLU A 25 -9.87 -23.24 11.37
C GLU A 25 -8.72 -22.87 10.42
N ARG A 26 -8.77 -23.33 9.16
CA ARG A 26 -7.77 -22.94 8.15
C ARG A 26 -7.77 -21.45 7.88
N LYS A 27 -8.93 -20.80 7.76
CA LYS A 27 -9.04 -19.34 7.59
C LYS A 27 -8.44 -18.60 8.77
N ARG A 28 -8.75 -19.03 10.00
CA ARG A 28 -8.17 -18.45 11.21
C ARG A 28 -6.64 -18.55 11.22
N LYS A 29 -6.10 -19.74 10.94
CA LYS A 29 -4.64 -19.95 10.81
C LYS A 29 -4.03 -19.08 9.71
N GLN A 30 -4.73 -18.90 8.59
CA GLN A 30 -4.28 -18.02 7.51
C GLN A 30 -4.22 -16.56 7.96
N GLU A 31 -5.23 -16.07 8.66
CA GLU A 31 -5.25 -14.71 9.22
C GLU A 31 -4.17 -14.51 10.28
N ASP A 32 -3.97 -15.48 11.18
CA ASP A 32 -2.93 -15.42 12.20
C ASP A 32 -1.53 -15.43 11.57
N ASN A 33 -1.31 -16.24 10.54
CA ASN A 33 -0.07 -16.23 9.77
C ASN A 33 0.15 -14.91 9.01
N ALA A 34 -0.91 -14.34 8.43
CA ALA A 34 -0.82 -13.04 7.76
C ALA A 34 -0.36 -11.95 8.74
N LYS A 35 -0.95 -11.90 9.94
CA LYS A 35 -0.53 -10.96 11.00
C LYS A 35 0.91 -11.20 11.45
N ALA A 36 1.33 -12.46 11.56
CA ALA A 36 2.71 -12.79 11.92
C ALA A 36 3.71 -12.33 10.84
N ILE A 37 3.35 -12.49 9.55
CA ILE A 37 4.15 -12.00 8.42
C ILE A 37 4.23 -10.48 8.45
N GLU A 38 3.10 -9.77 8.60
CA GLU A 38 3.07 -8.30 8.69
C GLU A 38 3.95 -7.78 9.82
N LYS A 39 3.94 -8.46 10.98
CA LYS A 39 4.81 -8.11 12.11
C LYS A 39 6.28 -8.30 11.76
N LEU A 40 6.65 -9.42 11.15
CA LEU A 40 8.03 -9.70 10.74
C LEU A 40 8.51 -8.70 9.67
N GLU A 41 7.64 -8.32 8.73
CA GLU A 41 7.95 -7.29 7.74
C GLU A 41 8.16 -5.93 8.40
N ALA A 42 7.35 -5.55 9.38
CA ALA A 42 7.52 -4.32 10.14
C ALA A 42 8.84 -4.30 10.92
N ASP A 43 9.17 -5.41 11.59
CA ASP A 43 10.43 -5.58 12.32
C ASP A 43 11.64 -5.49 11.35
N LEU A 44 11.56 -6.11 10.17
CA LEU A 44 12.60 -6.01 9.13
C LEU A 44 12.73 -4.58 8.60
N VAL A 45 11.63 -3.85 8.40
CA VAL A 45 11.65 -2.46 7.93
C VAL A 45 12.31 -1.54 8.95
N ALA A 46 12.11 -1.77 10.25
CA ALA A 46 12.69 -0.97 11.33
C ALA A 46 14.24 -1.04 11.38
N GLU A 47 14.84 -2.13 10.89
CA GLU A 47 16.30 -2.30 10.79
C GLU A 47 16.94 -1.48 9.65
N PHE A 48 16.13 -0.91 8.76
CA PHE A 48 16.58 -0.12 7.63
C PHE A 48 16.38 1.39 7.90
N PRO A 49 17.29 2.25 7.44
CA PRO A 49 17.14 3.70 7.50
C PRO A 49 15.79 4.20 6.96
N GLU A 50 15.27 5.27 7.56
CA GLU A 50 14.02 5.92 7.14
C GLU A 50 14.15 6.81 5.90
N GLU A 51 14.80 6.29 4.87
CA GLU A 51 15.09 7.01 3.63
C GLU A 51 14.25 6.51 2.48
N PHE A 52 13.70 7.43 1.69
CA PHE A 52 12.95 7.10 0.48
C PHE A 52 13.85 6.45 -0.56
N GLY A 53 13.30 5.45 -1.26
CA GLY A 53 14.01 4.73 -2.31
C GLY A 53 14.13 3.23 -2.02
N GLU A 54 14.91 2.58 -2.86
CA GLU A 54 15.19 1.14 -2.78
C GLU A 54 16.48 0.92 -2.01
N GLN A 55 16.39 0.16 -0.93
CA GLN A 55 17.52 -0.21 -0.09
C GLN A 55 17.67 -1.73 -0.13
N THR A 56 18.85 -2.21 -0.51
CA THR A 56 19.15 -3.64 -0.59
C THR A 56 20.30 -3.99 0.33
N ARG A 57 20.11 -5.01 1.16
CA ARG A 57 21.14 -5.57 2.05
C ARG A 57 21.18 -7.08 1.94
N VAL A 58 22.38 -7.65 2.06
CA VAL A 58 22.60 -9.10 2.00
C VAL A 58 22.82 -9.61 3.42
N TYR A 59 22.05 -10.63 3.79
CA TYR A 59 22.14 -11.33 5.07
C TYR A 59 22.38 -12.81 4.81
N GLY A 60 23.64 -13.24 4.89
CA GLY A 60 24.02 -14.63 4.64
C GLY A 60 23.74 -15.05 3.20
N LYS A 61 22.71 -15.89 2.99
CA LYS A 61 22.27 -16.38 1.67
C LYS A 61 21.05 -15.66 1.12
N ASP A 62 20.51 -14.72 1.89
CA ASP A 62 19.29 -14.01 1.53
C ASP A 62 19.60 -12.54 1.26
N VAL A 63 18.94 -11.97 0.27
CA VAL A 63 19.00 -10.57 -0.11
C VAL A 63 17.65 -9.97 0.25
N VAL A 64 17.68 -8.97 1.14
CA VAL A 64 16.52 -8.22 1.60
C VAL A 64 16.51 -6.88 0.88
N THR A 65 15.46 -6.63 0.12
CA THR A 65 15.22 -5.37 -0.57
C THR A 65 13.98 -4.70 0.03
N ILE A 66 14.15 -3.50 0.56
CA ILE A 66 13.08 -2.65 1.09
C ILE A 66 12.91 -1.45 0.17
N ASN A 67 11.71 -1.27 -0.35
CA ASN A 67 11.36 -0.12 -1.18
C ASN A 67 10.40 0.79 -0.42
N ARG A 68 10.88 1.97 -0.03
CA ARG A 68 10.08 3.04 0.55
C ARG A 68 9.66 4.00 -0.57
N GLN A 69 8.47 3.78 -1.11
CA GLN A 69 7.99 4.56 -2.25
C GLN A 69 7.74 6.03 -1.85
N GLU A 70 8.24 6.95 -2.66
CA GLU A 70 7.92 8.37 -2.54
C GLU A 70 6.78 8.72 -3.51
N ARG A 71 5.61 9.06 -2.97
CA ARG A 71 4.45 9.49 -3.76
C ARG A 71 4.42 11.01 -3.83
N PHE A 72 4.43 11.52 -5.06
CA PHE A 72 4.24 12.95 -5.31
C PHE A 72 2.75 13.23 -5.32
N HIS A 73 2.33 14.14 -4.45
CA HIS A 73 1.00 14.68 -4.43
C HIS A 73 1.07 16.16 -4.81
N TRP A 74 0.35 16.51 -5.87
CA TRP A 74 0.33 17.87 -6.40
C TRP A 74 -0.97 18.55 -5.96
N ASP A 75 -0.82 19.61 -5.18
CA ASP A 75 -1.93 20.44 -4.73
C ASP A 75 -2.51 21.21 -5.92
N GLN A 76 -3.79 20.96 -6.22
CA GLN A 76 -4.45 21.58 -7.36
C GLN A 76 -4.76 23.05 -7.10
N ASP A 77 -5.09 23.42 -5.87
CA ASP A 77 -5.45 24.80 -5.53
C ASP A 77 -4.22 25.70 -5.71
N ILE A 78 -3.06 25.24 -5.24
CA ILE A 78 -1.78 25.95 -5.40
C ILE A 78 -1.35 26.00 -6.88
N LEU A 79 -1.50 24.90 -7.64
CA LEU A 79 -1.19 24.90 -9.07
C LEU A 79 -2.10 25.87 -9.85
N GLU A 80 -3.39 25.94 -9.50
CA GLU A 80 -4.32 26.88 -10.11
C GLU A 80 -4.00 28.33 -9.76
N GLU A 81 -3.53 28.61 -8.55
CA GLU A 81 -3.04 29.93 -8.15
C GLU A 81 -1.76 30.33 -8.91
N LEU A 82 -0.80 29.41 -9.08
CA LEU A 82 0.46 29.64 -9.78
C LEU A 82 0.25 29.87 -11.29
N PHE A 83 -0.65 29.10 -11.91
CA PHE A 83 -0.86 29.11 -13.36
C PHE A 83 -2.22 29.70 -13.78
N LYS A 84 -2.82 30.57 -12.95
CA LYS A 84 -4.13 31.21 -13.14
C LYS A 84 -4.50 31.37 -14.62
N SER A 85 -5.38 30.49 -15.11
CA SER A 85 -5.76 30.50 -16.52
C SER A 85 -7.27 30.72 -16.66
N GLY A 86 -7.67 31.97 -16.88
CA GLY A 86 -8.99 32.37 -17.41
C GLY A 86 -10.23 31.96 -16.61
N LYS A 87 -11.36 32.62 -16.86
CA LYS A 87 -12.67 32.15 -16.36
C LYS A 87 -13.15 30.99 -17.23
N LEU A 88 -13.22 29.79 -16.65
CA LEU A 88 -13.89 28.65 -17.27
C LEU A 88 -15.40 28.73 -16.99
N PRO A 89 -16.26 28.24 -17.90
CA PRO A 89 -17.69 28.07 -17.65
C PRO A 89 -17.94 27.18 -16.42
N ALA A 90 -19.03 27.45 -15.68
CA ALA A 90 -19.31 26.82 -14.37
C ALA A 90 -19.39 25.29 -14.36
N HIS A 91 -19.55 24.65 -15.51
CA HIS A 91 -19.64 23.19 -15.67
C HIS A 91 -18.31 22.54 -16.10
N ILE A 92 -17.25 23.31 -16.31
CA ILE A 92 -15.94 22.80 -16.77
C ILE A 92 -14.91 22.94 -15.65
N LYS A 93 -14.33 21.81 -15.22
CA LYS A 93 -13.18 21.77 -14.31
C LYS A 93 -11.91 21.53 -15.11
N LYS A 94 -10.91 22.38 -14.97
CA LYS A 94 -9.55 22.12 -15.47
C LYS A 94 -8.79 21.38 -14.38
N ARG A 95 -7.92 20.45 -14.77
CA ARG A 95 -7.03 19.74 -13.85
C ARG A 95 -5.60 19.95 -14.31
N LEU A 96 -4.74 20.41 -13.42
CA LEU A 96 -3.33 20.60 -13.71
C LEU A 96 -2.56 19.37 -13.24
N THR A 97 -1.98 18.63 -14.17
CA THR A 97 -1.20 17.43 -13.88
C THR A 97 0.26 17.68 -14.16
N VAL A 98 1.11 17.45 -13.15
CA VAL A 98 2.56 17.46 -13.28
C VAL A 98 3.07 16.02 -13.23
N GLU A 99 3.69 15.56 -14.31
CA GLU A 99 4.29 14.23 -14.36
C GLU A 99 5.62 14.20 -13.60
N LYS A 100 5.80 13.22 -12.71
CA LYS A 100 7.04 13.06 -11.91
C LYS A 100 8.30 13.01 -12.79
N ARG A 101 8.24 12.25 -13.88
CA ARG A 101 9.36 12.11 -14.83
C ARG A 101 9.75 13.42 -15.50
N THR A 102 8.77 14.26 -15.77
CA THR A 102 8.97 15.55 -16.42
C THR A 102 9.50 16.55 -15.40
N PHE A 103 8.89 16.62 -14.20
CA PHE A 103 9.36 17.45 -13.09
C PHE A 103 10.83 17.19 -12.73
N GLN A 104 11.24 15.92 -12.65
CA GLN A 104 12.63 15.56 -12.33
C GLN A 104 13.64 15.97 -13.42
N LYS A 105 13.19 16.26 -14.64
CA LYS A 105 14.02 16.72 -15.76
C LYS A 105 14.01 18.25 -15.90
N LEU A 106 13.14 18.96 -15.17
CA LEU A 106 13.07 20.41 -15.20
C LEU A 106 14.33 21.01 -14.58
N THR A 107 14.62 22.26 -14.96
CA THR A 107 15.70 23.05 -14.34
C THR A 107 15.40 23.33 -12.86
N GLU A 108 16.43 23.60 -12.05
CA GLU A 108 16.22 23.91 -10.63
C GLU A 108 15.29 25.11 -10.41
N THR A 109 15.30 26.08 -11.33
CA THR A 109 14.42 27.25 -11.32
C THR A 109 12.95 26.84 -11.48
N GLU A 110 12.61 26.04 -12.48
CA GLU A 110 11.24 25.57 -12.71
C GLU A 110 10.78 24.60 -11.61
N GLN A 111 11.69 23.79 -11.06
CA GLN A 111 11.36 22.94 -9.93
C GLN A 111 10.99 23.76 -8.68
N LYS A 112 11.68 24.89 -8.43
CA LYS A 112 11.38 25.80 -7.31
C LYS A 112 10.02 26.47 -7.44
N GLU A 113 9.58 26.78 -8.65
CA GLU A 113 8.25 27.35 -8.89
C GLU A 113 7.12 26.36 -8.53
N LEU A 114 7.34 25.07 -8.79
CA LEU A 114 6.37 24.01 -8.53
C LEU A 114 6.47 23.42 -7.12
N GLN A 115 7.59 23.62 -6.41
CA GLN A 115 7.81 23.12 -5.04
C GLN A 115 6.68 23.43 -4.05
N PRO A 116 6.08 24.64 -4.02
CA PRO A 116 4.99 24.96 -3.10
C PRO A 116 3.78 24.04 -3.26
N ALA A 117 3.52 23.56 -4.48
CA ALA A 117 2.42 22.63 -4.76
C ALA A 117 2.81 21.15 -4.58
N LEU A 118 4.08 20.84 -4.37
CA LEU A 118 4.57 19.47 -4.26
C LEU A 118 4.58 19.00 -2.80
N THR A 119 3.62 18.15 -2.46
CA THR A 119 3.66 17.39 -1.20
C THR A 119 4.22 16.00 -1.46
N ARG A 120 5.32 15.65 -0.77
CA ARG A 120 5.86 14.29 -0.77
C ARG A 120 5.19 13.50 0.34
N LYS A 121 4.46 12.44 0.00
CA LYS A 121 3.83 11.53 0.96
C LYS A 121 4.55 10.19 0.94
N PRO A 122 4.75 9.54 2.10
CA PRO A 122 5.23 8.16 2.15
C PRO A 122 4.19 7.27 1.47
N GLY A 123 4.64 6.53 0.46
CA GLY A 123 3.87 5.47 -0.18
C GLY A 123 3.94 4.17 0.63
N PRO A 124 3.28 3.10 0.13
CA PRO A 124 3.39 1.79 0.75
C PRO A 124 4.84 1.30 0.71
N ILE A 125 5.28 0.68 1.81
CA ILE A 125 6.56 0.02 1.91
C ILE A 125 6.42 -1.39 1.35
N SER A 126 7.39 -1.83 0.55
CA SER A 126 7.44 -3.20 0.02
C SER A 126 8.71 -3.87 0.50
N VAL A 127 8.58 -5.07 1.08
CA VAL A 127 9.71 -5.94 1.44
C VAL A 127 9.80 -7.06 0.41
N LYS A 128 11.01 -7.33 -0.10
CA LYS A 128 11.27 -8.42 -1.04
C LYS A 128 12.46 -9.23 -0.56
N LEU A 129 12.30 -10.54 -0.52
CA LEU A 129 13.34 -11.50 -0.16
C LEU A 129 13.72 -12.30 -1.41
N THR A 130 15.01 -12.36 -1.73
CA THR A 130 15.55 -13.18 -2.83
C THR A 130 16.77 -13.95 -2.35
N ARG A 131 16.95 -15.21 -2.76
CA ARG A 131 18.19 -15.94 -2.45
C ARG A 131 19.33 -15.38 -3.28
N SER A 132 20.49 -15.14 -2.66
CA SER A 132 21.73 -14.89 -3.39
C SER A 132 22.20 -16.22 -3.98
N SER A 133 22.14 -16.33 -5.31
CA SER A 133 22.68 -17.46 -6.07
C SER A 133 24.17 -17.67 -5.84
#